data_AF-A0A2X1A0F2-F1
#
_entry.id   AF-A0A2X1A0F2-F1
#
_cell.length_a   1.000
_cell.length_b   1.000
_cell.length_c   1.000
_cell.angle_alpha   90.00
_cell.angle_beta   90.00
_cell.angle_gamma   90.00
#
_symmetry.space_group_name_H-M   'P 1'
#
loop_
_entity.id
_entity.type
_entity.pdbx_description
1 polymer ?
#
loop_
_entity_poly.entity_id
_entity_poly.type
_entity_poly.pdbx_seq_one_letter_code
_entity_poly.pdbx_strand_id
1 'polypeptide(L)' 'MDDTYQKQSAVGIDAYMSDLGLNYKQAFNKAFKEVKPPSVVVPFVSYEEWSQQFRIGSSYS' A
#
# COMPACT_ATOMS: atom_id res chain seq x y z
N MET A 1 4.06 -4.36 2.11
CA MET A 1 2.93 -3.97 1.24
C MET A 1 2.95 -4.92 0.05
N ASP A 2 1.80 -5.33 -0.47
CA ASP A 2 1.73 -6.15 -1.68
C ASP A 2 1.93 -5.26 -2.92
N ASP A 3 3.04 -5.44 -3.64
CA ASP A 3 3.38 -4.65 -4.82
C ASP A 3 2.35 -4.82 -5.96
N THR A 4 1.63 -5.94 -5.97
CA THR A 4 0.57 -6.21 -6.95
C THR A 4 -0.63 -5.29 -6.71
N TYR A 5 -1.02 -5.14 -5.44
CA TYR A 5 -2.09 -4.24 -5.03
C TYR A 5 -1.77 -2.78 -5.38
N GLN A 6 -0.54 -2.34 -5.09
CA GLN A 6 -0.13 -0.97 -5.39
C GLN A 6 -0.15 -0.68 -6.89
N LYS A 7 0.32 -1.61 -7.72
CA LYS A 7 0.28 -1.46 -9.19
C LYS A 7 -1.14 -1.42 -9.74
N GLN A 8 -2.02 -2.31 -9.26
CA GLN A 8 -3.43 -2.31 -9.68
C GLN A 8 -4.15 -1.01 -9.27
N SER A 9 -3.87 -0.51 -8.06
CA SER A 9 -4.42 0.75 -7.60
C SER A 9 -3.95 1.93 -8.45
N ALA A 10 -2.65 2.00 -8.76
CA ALA A 10 -2.09 3.06 -9.61
C ALA A 10 -2.71 3.07 -11.03
N VAL A 11 -2.82 1.88 -11.66
CA VAL A 11 -3.46 1.76 -12.98
C VAL A 11 -4.91 2.24 -12.96
N GLY A 12 -5.67 1.90 -11.91
CA GLY A 12 -7.05 2.35 -11.75
C GLY A 12 -7.15 3.87 -11.58
N ILE A 13 -6.25 4.47 -10.81
CA ILE A 13 -6.22 5.93 -10.60
C ILE A 13 -5.96 6.66 -11.92
N ASP A 14 -4.96 6.23 -12.68
CA ASP A 14 -4.60 6.84 -13.96
C ASP A 14 -5.75 6.74 -14.98
N ALA A 15 -6.40 5.57 -15.06
CA ALA A 15 -7.55 5.37 -15.93
C ALA A 15 -8.72 6.29 -15.56
N TYR A 16 -9.06 6.44 -14.27
CA TYR A 16 -10.17 7.32 -13.89
C TYR A 16 -9.86 8.81 -14.07
N MET A 17 -8.61 9.22 -13.94
CA MET A 17 -8.20 10.59 -14.24
C MET A 17 -8.28 10.88 -15.74
N SER A 18 -7.83 9.96 -16.58
CA SER A 18 -7.87 10.06 -18.05
C SER A 18 -9.29 9.97 -18.60
N ASP A 19 -10.03 8.92 -18.24
CA ASP A 19 -11.25 8.52 -18.93
C ASP A 19 -12.49 9.23 -18.38
N LEU A 20 -12.47 9.59 -17.09
CA LEU A 20 -13.60 10.21 -16.39
C LEU A 20 -13.32 11.67 -15.98
N GLY A 21 -12.10 12.17 -16.23
CA GLY A 21 -11.70 13.53 -15.84
C GLY A 21 -11.73 13.77 -14.33
N LEU A 22 -11.65 12.70 -13.52
CA LEU A 22 -11.67 12.83 -12.06
C LEU A 22 -10.37 13.46 -11.57
N ASN A 23 -10.46 14.23 -10.48
CA ASN A 23 -9.25 14.63 -9.77
C ASN A 23 -8.65 13.44 -9.00
N TYR A 24 -7.37 13.55 -8.62
CA TYR A 24 -6.65 12.49 -7.91
C TYR A 24 -7.39 11.96 -6.68
N LYS A 25 -7.99 12.82 -5.86
CA LYS A 25 -8.72 12.40 -4.65
C LYS A 25 -9.95 11.54 -4.99
N GLN A 26 -10.68 11.90 -6.03
CA GLN A 26 -11.85 11.14 -6.50
C GLN A 26 -11.43 9.80 -7.12
N ALA A 27 -10.41 9.81 -7.98
CA ALA A 27 -9.86 8.62 -8.61
C ALA A 27 -9.29 7.64 -7.57
N PHE A 28 -8.52 8.13 -6.60
CA PHE A 28 -8.00 7.34 -5.48
C PHE A 28 -9.11 6.69 -4.67
N ASN A 29 -10.12 7.46 -4.25
CA ASN A 29 -11.23 6.92 -3.47
C ASN A 29 -12.03 5.85 -4.24
N LYS A 30 -12.13 5.98 -5.57
CA LYS A 30 -12.79 4.99 -6.43
C LYS A 30 -11.94 3.73 -6.56
N ALA A 31 -10.66 3.87 -6.91
CA ALA A 31 -9.71 2.75 -7.01
C ALA A 31 -9.58 1.99 -5.68
N PHE A 32 -9.56 2.70 -4.54
CA PHE A 32 -9.48 2.08 -3.22
C PHE A 32 -10.73 1.27 -2.84
N LYS A 33 -11.92 1.66 -3.33
CA LYS A 33 -13.17 0.91 -3.11
C LYS A 33 -13.26 -0.34 -3.99
N GLU A 34 -12.77 -0.24 -5.22
CA GLU A 34 -12.89 -1.30 -6.22
C GLU A 34 -11.73 -2.32 -6.10
N VAL A 35 -10.51 -1.84 -5.90
CA VAL A 35 -9.35 -2.65 -5.56
C VAL A 35 -9.33 -2.82 -4.05
N LYS A 36 -9.94 -3.90 -3.56
CA LYS A 36 -9.88 -4.22 -2.12
C LYS A 36 -8.43 -4.46 -1.71
N PRO A 37 -7.91 -3.77 -0.69
CA PRO A 37 -6.61 -4.14 -0.14
C PRO A 37 -6.66 -5.59 0.33
N PRO A 38 -5.57 -6.34 0.19
CA PRO A 38 -5.49 -7.64 0.84
C PRO A 38 -5.83 -7.46 2.32
N SER A 39 -6.73 -8.29 2.83
CA SER A 39 -7.10 -8.25 4.25
C SER A 39 -5.87 -8.70 5.04
N VAL A 40 -5.10 -7.73 5.51
CA VAL A 40 -3.91 -7.97 6.32
C VAL A 40 -4.25 -7.55 7.74
N VAL A 41 -4.39 -8.54 8.62
CA VAL A 41 -4.32 -8.30 10.06
C VAL A 41 -2.85 -8.10 10.39
N VAL A 42 -2.44 -6.86 10.63
CA VAL A 42 -1.11 -6.56 11.15
C VAL A 42 -1.17 -6.76 12.67
N PRO A 43 -0.47 -7.76 13.24
CA PRO A 43 -0.43 -7.92 14.69
C PRO A 43 0.21 -6.68 15.32
N PHE A 44 -0.31 -6.29 16.49
CA PHE A 44 0.35 -5.26 17.28
C PHE A 44 1.73 -5.75 17.70
N VAL A 45 2.74 -4.90 17.55
CA VAL A 45 4.12 -5.16 17.96
C VAL A 45 4.60 -3.91 18.69
N SER A 46 5.21 -4.07 19.87
CA SER A 46 5.82 -2.95 20.59
C SER A 46 7.04 -2.41 19.84
N TYR A 47 7.44 -1.17 20.15
CA TYR A 47 8.62 -0.57 19.52
C TYR A 47 9.88 -1.40 19.77
N GLU A 48 10.04 -1.93 20.98
CA GLU A 48 11.16 -2.77 21.38
C GLU A 48 11.23 -4.03 20.51
N GLU A 49 10.11 -4.76 20.37
CA GLU A 49 10.00 -5.97 19.55
C GLU A 49 10.24 -5.69 18.06
N TRP A 50 9.71 -4.58 17.53
CA TRP A 50 9.94 -4.17 16.15
C TRP A 50 11.42 -3.84 15.91
N SER A 51 12.04 -3.06 16.80
CA SER A 51 13.42 -2.60 16.64
C SER A 51 14.43 -3.76 16.62
N GLN A 52 14.17 -4.83 17.37
CA GLN A 52 15.04 -6.00 17.40
C GLN A 52 15.06 -6.76 16.07
N GLN A 53 13.93 -6.84 15.36
CA GLN A 53 13.83 -7.53 14.07
C GLN A 53 14.75 -6.92 12.99
N PHE A 54 15.01 -5.62 13.07
CA PHE A 54 15.85 -4.90 12.11
C PHE A 54 17.30 -4.68 12.59
N ARG A 55 17.61 -4.98 13.86
CA ARG A 55 18.98 -4.88 14.40
C ARG A 55 19.88 -6.05 13.99
N ILE A 56 19.32 -7.21 13.65
CA ILE A 56 20.08 -8.43 13.28
C ILE A 56 20.54 -8.38 11.79
N GLY A 57 20.27 -7.30 11.07
CA GLY A 57 20.79 -7.06 9.71
C GLY A 57 22.12 -6.32 9.62
N SER A 58 22.72 -5.89 10.74
CA SER A 58 23.96 -5.08 10.76
C SER A 58 25.21 -5.90 11.10
N SER A 59 25.31 -7.12 10.58
CA SER A 59 26.56 -7.90 10.57
C SER A 59 26.99 -8.23 9.13
N TYR A 60 27.30 -7.18 8.36
CA TYR A 60 28.19 -7.27 7.21
C TYR A 60 29.21 -6.14 7.30
N SER A 61 30.33 -6.44 7.97
CA SER A 61 31.69 -5.98 7.69
C SER A 61 32.62 -6.60 8.72
#